data_AF-A0A524KFL5-F1
#
_entry.id   AF-A0A524KFL5-F1
#
_cell.length_a   1.000
_cell.length_b   1.000
_cell.length_c   1.000
_cell.angle_alpha   90.00
_cell.angle_beta   90.00
_cell.angle_gamma   90.00
#
_symmetry.space_group_name_H-M   'P 1'
#
loop_
_entity.id
_entity.type
_entity.pdbx_description
1 polymer ?
#
loop_
_entity_poly.entity_id
_entity_poly.type
_entity_poly.pdbx_seq_one_letter_code
_entity_poly.pdbx_strand_id
1 'polypeptide(L)'
;MALLSIPQAARADDASGSGALALAALVGNVSPDLGGADKAALMTFLDSKTDVDLPAGTKITVTAGKVACRASNVDITAHSCDLTFAGKTARLEGRAAHELYATLLEVGVEADPGAGNIWVSVSKLNCAIDVDEVKDKAGGGAKCEYASNG
;
A
#
# COMPACT_ATOMS: atom_id res chain seq x y z
N MET A 1 26.44 -29.66 8.21
CA MET A 1 26.35 -28.18 8.23
C MET A 1 24.90 -27.82 8.50
N ALA A 2 24.59 -27.40 9.73
CA ALA A 2 23.27 -26.89 10.08
C ALA A 2 23.24 -25.39 9.71
N LEU A 3 22.37 -25.01 8.78
CA LEU A 3 22.06 -23.62 8.50
C LEU A 3 21.24 -23.09 9.67
N LEU A 4 21.85 -22.26 10.51
CA LEU A 4 21.15 -21.47 11.51
C LEU A 4 20.32 -20.42 10.76
N SER A 5 19.01 -20.61 10.68
CA SER A 5 18.08 -19.54 10.30
C SER A 5 18.11 -18.46 11.37
N ILE A 6 18.78 -17.35 11.08
CA ILE A 6 18.70 -16.14 11.90
C ILE A 6 17.29 -15.58 11.68
N PRO A 7 16.51 -15.29 12.73
CA PRO A 7 15.21 -14.62 12.56
C PRO A 7 15.46 -13.25 11.94
N GLN A 8 14.99 -13.03 10.71
CA GLN A 8 14.95 -11.72 10.07
C GLN A 8 14.02 -10.83 10.90
N ALA A 9 14.58 -9.78 11.49
CA ALA A 9 13.80 -8.80 12.23
C ALA A 9 13.09 -7.88 11.23
N ALA A 10 11.76 -7.83 11.28
CA ALA A 10 10.99 -6.88 10.48
C ALA A 10 11.46 -5.45 10.81
N ARG A 11 11.89 -4.68 9.79
CA ARG A 11 12.30 -3.29 9.97
C ARG A 11 11.10 -2.39 9.79
N ALA A 12 11.01 -1.37 10.65
CA ALA A 12 10.07 -0.29 10.42
C ALA A 12 10.64 0.60 9.32
N ASP A 13 9.87 0.75 8.25
CA ASP A 13 10.17 1.60 7.10
C ASP A 13 9.04 2.61 6.92
N ASP A 14 9.36 3.70 6.23
CA ASP A 14 8.40 4.74 5.93
C ASP A 14 8.54 5.24 4.49
N ALA A 15 7.45 5.78 3.98
CA ALA A 15 7.37 6.42 2.68
C ALA A 15 6.59 7.72 2.79
N SER A 16 6.91 8.69 1.94
CA SER A 16 6.22 9.97 1.87
C SER A 16 6.02 10.44 0.42
N GLY A 17 5.14 11.42 0.21
CA GLY A 17 4.91 12.01 -1.11
C GLY A 17 4.07 11.11 -2.02
N SER A 18 4.38 11.10 -3.31
CA SER A 18 3.54 10.44 -4.35
C SER A 18 3.36 8.94 -4.14
N GLY A 19 4.44 8.21 -3.84
CA GLY A 19 4.37 6.77 -3.63
C GLY A 19 3.54 6.40 -2.39
N ALA A 20 3.65 7.19 -1.31
CA ALA A 20 2.82 7.01 -0.11
C ALA A 20 1.34 7.31 -0.39
N LEU A 21 1.05 8.35 -1.18
CA LEU A 21 -0.31 8.67 -1.61
C LEU A 21 -0.92 7.54 -2.45
N ALA A 22 -0.16 7.01 -3.42
CA ALA A 22 -0.59 5.89 -4.25
C ALA A 22 -0.84 4.63 -3.41
N LEU A 23 0.06 4.30 -2.49
CA LEU A 23 -0.10 3.16 -1.60
C LEU A 23 -1.36 3.31 -0.73
N ALA A 24 -1.56 4.48 -0.13
CA ALA A 24 -2.74 4.77 0.67
C ALA A 24 -4.03 4.68 -0.15
N ALA A 25 -4.04 5.19 -1.38
CA ALA A 25 -5.21 5.14 -2.25
C ALA A 25 -5.58 3.72 -2.66
N LEU A 26 -4.62 2.93 -3.13
CA LEU A 26 -4.85 1.56 -3.59
C LEU A 26 -5.31 0.64 -2.44
N VAL A 27 -4.67 0.74 -1.27
CA VAL A 27 -5.07 -0.03 -0.08
C VAL A 27 -6.42 0.47 0.48
N GLY A 28 -6.59 1.80 0.54
CA GLY A 28 -7.79 2.45 1.07
C GLY A 28 -9.04 2.12 0.27
N ASN A 29 -8.93 2.02 -1.05
CA ASN A 29 -10.05 1.70 -1.94
C ASN A 29 -10.77 0.39 -1.56
N VAL A 30 -10.01 -0.62 -1.13
CA VAL A 30 -10.55 -1.92 -0.71
C VAL A 30 -10.69 -2.07 0.81
N SER A 31 -10.27 -1.08 1.59
CA SER A 31 -10.37 -1.11 3.06
C SER A 31 -11.83 -1.16 3.51
N PRO A 32 -12.21 -2.09 4.40
CA PRO A 32 -13.55 -2.12 4.98
C PRO A 32 -13.79 -0.99 6.01
N ASP A 33 -12.72 -0.44 6.57
CA ASP A 33 -12.78 0.52 7.68
C ASP A 33 -12.91 1.97 7.19
N LEU A 34 -12.76 2.19 5.88
CA LEU A 34 -12.78 3.51 5.28
C LEU A 34 -14.15 3.87 4.68
N GLY A 35 -14.62 5.08 4.97
CA GLY A 35 -15.88 5.60 4.42
C GLY A 35 -15.82 5.85 2.91
N GLY A 36 -16.99 5.89 2.26
CA GLY A 36 -17.08 6.07 0.80
C GLY A 36 -16.49 7.40 0.31
N ALA A 37 -16.67 8.49 1.07
CA ALA A 37 -16.13 9.81 0.72
C ALA A 37 -14.59 9.82 0.75
N ASP A 38 -13.99 9.25 1.80
CA ASP A 38 -12.54 9.17 1.93
C ASP A 38 -11.92 8.30 0.82
N LYS A 39 -12.55 7.16 0.50
CA LYS A 39 -12.14 6.33 -0.65
C LYS A 39 -12.17 7.10 -1.96
N ALA A 40 -13.27 7.80 -2.23
CA ALA A 40 -13.44 8.59 -3.44
C ALA A 40 -12.40 9.71 -3.53
N ALA A 41 -12.09 10.36 -2.40
CA ALA A 41 -11.06 11.39 -2.35
C ALA A 41 -9.66 10.84 -2.64
N LEU A 42 -9.28 9.71 -2.02
CA LEU A 42 -8.00 9.06 -2.30
C LEU A 42 -7.84 8.65 -3.76
N MET A 43 -8.88 8.07 -4.37
CA MET A 43 -8.85 7.70 -5.78
C MET A 43 -8.80 8.93 -6.70
N THR A 44 -9.47 10.02 -6.32
CA THR A 44 -9.39 11.30 -7.03
C THR A 44 -7.97 11.86 -7.01
N PHE A 45 -7.29 11.79 -5.86
CA PHE A 45 -5.88 12.19 -5.74
C PHE A 45 -4.95 11.33 -6.60
N LEU A 46 -5.17 10.00 -6.61
CA LEU A 46 -4.43 9.09 -7.48
C LEU A 46 -4.66 9.38 -8.98
N ASP A 47 -5.87 9.84 -9.34
CA ASP A 47 -6.24 10.30 -10.68
C ASP A 47 -5.74 11.72 -11.02
N SER A 48 -4.74 12.24 -10.29
CA SER A 48 -4.11 13.55 -10.51
C SER A 48 -5.05 14.75 -10.34
N LYS A 49 -6.14 14.59 -9.59
CA LYS A 49 -7.13 15.62 -9.28
C LYS A 49 -7.08 15.97 -7.79
N THR A 50 -7.55 17.16 -7.42
CA THR A 50 -7.60 17.59 -6.01
C THR A 50 -8.95 18.20 -5.62
N ASP A 51 -9.90 18.22 -6.54
CA ASP A 51 -11.27 18.66 -6.33
C ASP A 51 -12.07 17.61 -5.55
N VAL A 52 -11.86 17.59 -4.23
CA VAL A 52 -12.62 16.75 -3.31
C VAL A 52 -13.42 17.61 -2.33
N ASP A 53 -14.69 17.25 -2.15
CA ASP A 53 -15.60 17.89 -1.22
C ASP A 53 -15.48 17.24 0.17
N LEU A 54 -14.42 17.60 0.87
CA LEU A 54 -14.15 17.21 2.25
C LEU A 54 -13.94 18.48 3.09
N PRO A 55 -14.36 18.48 4.38
CA PRO A 55 -14.10 19.60 5.28
C PRO A 55 -12.62 19.95 5.37
N ALA A 56 -12.31 21.23 5.60
CA ALA A 56 -10.94 21.67 5.88
C ALA A 56 -10.39 20.97 7.13
N GLY A 57 -9.10 20.64 7.11
CA GLY A 57 -8.38 19.92 8.15
C GLY A 57 -8.67 18.42 8.18
N THR A 58 -9.33 17.86 7.15
CA THR A 58 -9.62 16.42 7.09
C THR A 58 -8.32 15.62 6.98
N LYS A 59 -8.19 14.60 7.84
CA LYS A 59 -7.12 13.60 7.78
C LYS A 59 -7.69 12.23 7.51
N ILE A 60 -7.22 11.58 6.46
CA ILE A 60 -7.61 10.23 6.10
C ILE A 60 -6.54 9.27 6.62
N THR A 61 -6.95 8.29 7.43
CA THR A 61 -6.05 7.24 7.93
C THR A 61 -6.38 5.92 7.24
N VAL A 62 -5.41 5.31 6.58
CA VAL A 62 -5.54 4.01 5.92
C VAL A 62 -4.67 3.00 6.65
N THR A 63 -5.29 1.95 7.19
CA THR A 63 -4.55 0.89 7.87
C THR A 63 -4.77 -0.47 7.22
N ALA A 64 -3.76 -1.33 7.29
CA ALA A 64 -3.87 -2.75 6.97
C ALA A 64 -2.93 -3.57 7.85
N GLY A 65 -3.39 -4.71 8.35
CA GLY A 65 -2.57 -5.63 9.13
C GLY A 65 -1.45 -6.24 8.27
N LYS A 66 -1.76 -6.58 7.02
CA LYS A 66 -0.79 -7.10 6.04
C LYS A 66 -1.22 -6.76 4.62
N VAL A 67 -0.27 -6.43 3.77
CA VAL A 67 -0.42 -6.42 2.30
C VAL A 67 0.63 -7.35 1.74
N ALA A 68 0.22 -8.40 1.02
CA ALA A 68 1.11 -9.39 0.44
C ALA A 68 0.79 -9.58 -1.03
N CYS A 69 1.71 -9.13 -1.88
CA CYS A 69 1.60 -9.24 -3.32
C CYS A 69 2.55 -10.31 -3.87
N ARG A 70 2.13 -10.93 -4.97
CA ARG A 70 2.87 -11.95 -5.70
C ARG A 70 2.84 -11.67 -7.19
N ALA A 71 3.99 -11.79 -7.83
CA ALA A 71 4.14 -12.01 -9.26
C ALA A 71 4.69 -13.43 -9.48
N SER A 72 4.30 -14.09 -10.57
CA SER A 72 4.78 -15.43 -10.90
C SER A 72 5.83 -15.39 -12.01
N ASN A 73 6.91 -16.16 -11.83
CA ASN A 73 7.97 -16.34 -12.83
C ASN A 73 7.62 -17.41 -13.86
N VAL A 74 6.60 -18.24 -13.58
CA VAL A 74 6.18 -19.35 -14.45
C VAL A 74 5.00 -18.93 -15.31
N ASP A 75 3.90 -18.57 -14.66
CA ASP A 75 2.79 -17.85 -15.28
C ASP A 75 3.00 -16.35 -15.12
N ILE A 76 3.64 -15.71 -16.11
CA ILE A 76 3.98 -14.29 -16.09
C ILE A 76 2.76 -13.35 -16.20
N THR A 77 1.57 -13.90 -16.42
CA THR A 77 0.33 -13.12 -16.45
C THR A 77 -0.29 -12.97 -15.04
N ALA A 78 0.18 -13.78 -14.09
CA ALA A 78 -0.39 -13.86 -12.76
C ALA A 78 0.22 -12.82 -11.82
N HIS A 79 -0.61 -11.83 -11.47
CA HIS A 79 -0.40 -10.91 -10.36
C HIS A 79 -1.56 -11.01 -9.37
N SER A 80 -1.22 -11.01 -8.08
CA SER A 80 -2.25 -11.04 -7.04
C SER A 80 -1.77 -10.41 -5.74
N CYS A 81 -2.68 -9.77 -5.00
CA CYS A 81 -2.41 -9.22 -3.68
C CYS A 81 -3.49 -9.62 -2.67
N ASP A 82 -3.07 -10.05 -1.48
CA ASP A 82 -3.93 -10.23 -0.32
C ASP A 82 -3.73 -9.07 0.66
N LEU A 83 -4.82 -8.36 0.94
CA LEU A 83 -4.86 -7.27 1.91
C LEU A 83 -5.67 -7.72 3.13
N THR A 84 -4.99 -7.91 4.25
CA THR A 84 -5.60 -8.29 5.52
C THR A 84 -5.89 -7.05 6.35
N PHE A 85 -7.16 -6.82 6.65
CA PHE A 85 -7.67 -5.79 7.55
C PHE A 85 -8.17 -6.44 8.86
N ALA A 86 -8.63 -5.63 9.81
CA ALA A 86 -9.17 -6.14 11.08
C ALA A 86 -10.44 -6.98 10.83
N GLY A 87 -10.27 -8.30 10.73
CA GLY A 87 -11.37 -9.27 10.56
C GLY A 87 -11.80 -9.57 9.12
N LYS A 88 -11.16 -8.98 8.10
CA LYS A 88 -11.47 -9.26 6.68
C LYS A 88 -10.24 -9.25 5.80
N THR A 89 -10.19 -10.16 4.82
CA THR A 89 -9.18 -10.14 3.75
C THR A 89 -9.83 -9.75 2.43
N ALA A 90 -9.23 -8.82 1.71
CA ALA A 90 -9.57 -8.49 0.33
C ALA A 90 -8.51 -9.08 -0.61
N ARG A 91 -8.96 -9.65 -1.72
CA ARG A 91 -8.10 -10.20 -2.78
C ARG A 91 -8.16 -9.27 -3.99
N LEU A 92 -6.99 -8.89 -4.51
CA LEU A 92 -6.83 -8.25 -5.80
C LEU A 92 -6.14 -9.21 -6.76
N GLU A 93 -6.49 -9.14 -8.04
CA GLU A 93 -5.87 -9.91 -9.12
C GLU A 93 -5.71 -9.05 -10.39
N GLY A 94 -4.84 -9.50 -11.30
CA GLY A 94 -4.62 -8.84 -12.59
C GLY A 94 -4.08 -7.41 -12.43
N ARG A 95 -4.67 -6.46 -13.17
CA ARG A 95 -4.21 -5.05 -13.22
C ARG A 95 -4.11 -4.41 -11.83
N ALA A 96 -5.17 -4.52 -11.02
CA ALA A 96 -5.20 -3.89 -9.70
C ALA A 96 -4.14 -4.45 -8.75
N ALA A 97 -3.87 -5.76 -8.83
CA ALA A 97 -2.79 -6.37 -8.08
C ALA A 97 -1.40 -5.95 -8.59
N HIS A 98 -1.23 -5.86 -9.91
CA HIS A 98 0.03 -5.41 -10.51
C HIS A 98 0.38 -3.98 -10.10
N GLU A 99 -0.61 -3.09 -10.12
CA GLU A 99 -0.46 -1.69 -9.71
C GLU A 99 -0.03 -1.58 -8.24
N LEU A 100 -0.69 -2.31 -7.33
CA LEU A 100 -0.29 -2.34 -5.92
C LEU A 100 1.09 -2.98 -5.71
N TYR A 101 1.40 -4.06 -6.43
CA TYR A 101 2.73 -4.69 -6.41
C TYR A 101 3.82 -3.70 -6.82
N ALA A 102 3.62 -2.98 -7.94
CA ALA A 102 4.58 -1.99 -8.42
C ALA A 102 4.72 -0.82 -7.45
N THR A 103 3.61 -0.38 -6.86
CA THR A 103 3.62 0.71 -5.85
C THR A 103 4.40 0.31 -4.60
N LEU A 104 4.31 -0.93 -4.13
CA LEU A 104 5.12 -1.41 -3.01
C LEU A 104 6.62 -1.35 -3.32
N LEU A 105 7.02 -1.73 -4.54
CA LEU A 105 8.41 -1.59 -4.98
C LEU A 105 8.84 -0.12 -5.09
N GLU A 106 7.97 0.75 -5.61
CA GLU A 106 8.23 2.19 -5.73
C GLU A 106 8.52 2.83 -4.37
N VAL A 107 7.79 2.43 -3.33
CA VAL A 107 8.03 2.93 -1.96
C VAL A 107 9.18 2.24 -1.24
N GLY A 108 9.94 1.38 -1.93
CA GLY A 108 11.17 0.78 -1.41
C GLY A 108 10.99 -0.56 -0.70
N VAL A 109 9.83 -1.21 -0.78
CA VAL A 109 9.65 -2.56 -0.20
C VAL A 109 10.48 -3.55 -1.02
N GLU A 110 11.36 -4.29 -0.34
CA GLU A 110 12.20 -5.28 -0.98
C GLU A 110 11.40 -6.49 -1.47
N ALA A 111 11.81 -7.02 -2.63
CA ALA A 111 11.23 -8.22 -3.21
C ALA A 111 11.90 -9.47 -2.65
N ASP A 112 11.10 -10.42 -2.17
CA ASP A 112 11.54 -11.73 -1.71
C ASP A 112 11.40 -12.77 -2.85
N PRO A 113 12.51 -13.29 -3.39
CA PRO A 113 12.47 -14.29 -4.45
C PRO A 113 12.07 -15.67 -3.89
N GLY A 114 10.96 -16.21 -4.39
CA GLY A 114 10.51 -17.57 -4.12
C GLY A 114 10.64 -18.50 -5.33
N ALA A 115 10.57 -19.81 -5.11
CA ALA A 115 10.50 -20.77 -6.22
C ALA A 115 9.30 -20.45 -7.12
N GLY A 116 9.58 -20.06 -8.37
CA GLY A 116 8.58 -19.71 -9.38
C GLY A 116 7.81 -18.41 -9.10
N ASN A 117 8.17 -17.62 -8.10
CA ASN A 117 7.42 -16.44 -7.66
C ASN A 117 8.32 -15.32 -7.15
N ILE A 118 7.80 -14.11 -7.13
CA ILE A 118 8.39 -12.96 -6.45
C ILE A 118 7.32 -12.41 -5.52
N TRP A 119 7.67 -12.25 -4.24
CA TRP A 119 6.79 -11.74 -3.21
C TRP A 119 7.22 -10.35 -2.79
N VAL A 120 6.25 -9.48 -2.52
CA VAL A 120 6.48 -8.16 -1.93
C VAL A 120 5.44 -7.99 -0.84
N SER A 121 5.87 -7.72 0.40
CA SER A 121 4.92 -7.66 1.50
C SER A 121 5.32 -6.67 2.58
N VAL A 122 4.29 -6.05 3.15
CA VAL A 122 4.38 -5.19 4.32
C VAL A 122 3.36 -5.60 5.36
N SER A 123 3.62 -5.24 6.61
CA SER A 123 2.71 -5.46 7.73
C SER A 123 2.57 -4.20 8.56
N LYS A 124 1.49 -4.12 9.35
CA LYS A 124 1.17 -2.96 10.21
C LYS A 124 1.20 -1.64 9.41
N LEU A 125 0.67 -1.67 8.19
CA LEU A 125 0.62 -0.49 7.34
C LEU A 125 -0.28 0.55 8.00
N ASN A 126 0.22 1.77 8.10
CA ASN A 126 -0.50 2.93 8.59
C ASN A 126 -0.12 4.14 7.74
N CYS A 127 -1.05 4.60 6.90
CA CYS A 127 -0.90 5.80 6.10
C CYS A 127 -1.76 6.93 6.66
N ALA A 128 -1.19 8.12 6.76
CA ALA A 128 -1.88 9.36 7.09
C ALA A 128 -1.82 10.31 5.90
N ILE A 129 -3.00 10.73 5.43
CA ILE A 129 -3.16 11.67 4.33
C ILE A 129 -3.78 12.96 4.87
N ASP A 130 -3.07 14.07 4.70
CA ASP A 130 -3.56 15.42 4.98
C ASP A 130 -4.17 16.00 3.70
N VAL A 131 -5.50 16.13 3.69
CA VAL A 131 -6.26 16.51 2.49
C VAL A 131 -5.92 17.92 2.03
N ASP A 132 -5.66 18.85 2.96
CA ASP A 132 -5.38 20.23 2.60
C ASP A 132 -3.98 20.37 1.99
N GLU A 133 -2.99 19.68 2.55
CA GLU A 133 -1.63 19.70 2.01
C GLU A 133 -1.53 19.04 0.62
N VAL A 134 -2.30 17.96 0.37
CA VAL A 134 -2.41 17.37 -0.97
C VAL A 134 -3.07 18.36 -1.95
N LYS A 135 -4.11 19.08 -1.53
CA LYS A 135 -4.77 20.11 -2.34
C LYS A 135 -3.84 21.26 -2.71
N ASP A 136 -2.91 21.61 -1.83
CA ASP A 136 -1.91 22.65 -2.06
C ASP A 136 -0.85 22.28 -3.10
N LYS A 137 -0.75 20.99 -3.49
CA LYS A 137 0.20 20.49 -4.49
C LYS A 137 1.67 20.82 -4.18
N ALA A 138 2.00 20.94 -2.89
CA ALA A 138 3.35 21.23 -2.41
C ALA A 138 4.28 20.00 -2.38
N GLY A 139 3.79 18.83 -2.80
CA GLY A 139 4.55 17.57 -2.82
C GLY A 139 4.47 16.76 -1.52
N GLY A 140 3.76 17.26 -0.51
CA GLY A 140 3.55 16.59 0.77
C GLY A 140 2.12 16.08 0.97
N GLY A 141 1.72 15.93 2.23
CA GLY A 141 0.37 15.51 2.62
C GLY A 141 0.12 14.01 2.62
N ALA A 142 1.13 13.18 2.34
CA ALA A 142 1.01 11.73 2.41
C ALA A 142 2.24 11.11 3.09
N LYS A 143 1.98 10.28 4.11
CA LYS A 143 3.00 9.49 4.80
C LYS A 143 2.45 8.10 5.09
N CYS A 144 3.25 7.06 4.83
CA CYS A 144 2.95 5.68 5.19
C CYS A 144 4.08 5.12 6.04
N GLU A 145 3.74 4.41 7.10
CA GLU A 145 4.65 3.67 7.97
C GLU A 145 4.25 2.20 7.94
N TYR A 146 5.24 1.30 7.86
CA TYR A 146 4.98 -0.13 7.80
C TYR A 146 6.20 -0.93 8.26
N ALA A 147 6.00 -2.22 8.51
CA ALA A 147 7.08 -3.16 8.72
C ALA A 147 7.29 -4.00 7.46
N SER A 148 8.48 -3.91 6.86
CA SER A 148 8.90 -4.73 5.73
C SER A 148 9.63 -5.98 6.22
N ASN A 149 9.56 -7.06 5.44
CA ASN A 149 10.49 -8.19 5.58
C ASN A 149 11.45 -8.10 4.40
N GLY A 150 12.61 -7.48 4.62
CA GLY A 150 13.79 -7.69 3.76
C GLY A 150 14.46 -9.01 4.09
#